data_AF-A0AAD4QAU3-F1
#
_entry.id   AF-A0AAD4QAU3-F1
#
_cell.length_a   1.000
_cell.length_b   1.000
_cell.length_c   1.000
_cell.angle_alpha   90.00
_cell.angle_beta   90.00
_cell.angle_gamma   90.00
#
_symmetry.space_group_name_H-M   'P 1'
#
loop_
_entity.id
_entity.type
_entity.pdbx_description
1 polymer ?
#
loop_
_entity_poly.entity_id
_entity_poly.type
_entity_poly.pdbx_seq_one_letter_code
_entity_poly.pdbx_strand_id
1 'polypeptide(L)'
;MGPIPSDDGEMRYFLDLYICSYTPTLSALIQSRDRDFGSRSSIRLSLLLVAQSHPSLPTVGGEIQAIQSLDTEVTSLISEAATPAAVVDGFRHHQFVHFACHGTLETSKSFEAGFELHGASV
;
A
#
# COMPACT_ATOMS: atom_id res chain seq x y z
N MET A 1 -1.83 24.95 -8.02
CA MET A 1 -3.20 25.22 -8.49
C MET A 1 -3.94 25.84 -7.33
N GLY A 2 -4.34 27.10 -7.49
CA GLY A 2 -4.97 27.87 -6.42
C GLY A 2 -6.36 27.34 -6.04
N PRO A 3 -6.99 27.98 -5.06
CA PRO A 3 -8.33 27.64 -4.61
C PRO A 3 -9.35 27.91 -5.74
N ILE A 4 -10.29 26.99 -5.88
CA ILE A 4 -11.44 27.07 -6.79
C ILE A 4 -12.50 27.89 -6.06
N PRO A 5 -12.98 29.01 -6.65
CA PRO A 5 -14.09 29.76 -6.08
C PRO A 5 -15.31 28.84 -5.92
N SER A 6 -15.90 28.82 -4.73
CA SER A 6 -17.15 28.13 -4.46
C SER A 6 -18.25 29.14 -4.09
N ASP A 7 -19.50 28.77 -4.37
CA ASP A 7 -20.66 29.62 -4.09
C ASP A 7 -20.95 29.76 -2.58
N ASP A 8 -20.43 28.86 -1.75
CA ASP A 8 -20.56 28.86 -0.29
C ASP A 8 -19.41 29.61 0.43
N GLY A 9 -18.44 30.17 -0.30
CA GLY A 9 -17.32 30.92 0.27
C GLY A 9 -16.22 30.04 0.88
N GLU A 10 -16.36 28.72 0.79
CA GLU A 10 -15.37 27.75 1.26
C GLU A 10 -14.23 27.58 0.24
N MET A 11 -12.99 27.59 0.73
CA MET A 11 -11.82 27.44 -0.13
C MET A 11 -11.64 25.97 -0.49
N ARG A 12 -11.93 25.60 -1.74
CA ARG A 12 -11.76 24.23 -2.23
C ARG A 12 -10.57 24.12 -3.16
N TYR A 13 -9.83 23.02 -3.06
CA TYR A 13 -8.75 22.67 -3.97
C TYR A 13 -9.17 21.49 -4.86
N PHE A 14 -8.44 21.28 -5.96
CA PHE A 14 -8.72 20.17 -6.87
C PHE A 14 -8.74 18.81 -6.16
N LEU A 15 -7.86 18.59 -5.19
CA LEU A 15 -7.79 17.33 -4.46
C LEU A 15 -8.99 17.12 -3.50
N ASP A 16 -9.76 18.17 -3.22
CA ASP A 16 -11.00 18.06 -2.45
C ASP A 16 -12.18 17.57 -3.30
N LEU A 17 -12.07 17.69 -4.63
CA LEU A 17 -13.12 17.36 -5.59
C LEU A 17 -12.82 16.09 -6.40
N TYR A 18 -11.55 15.73 -6.56
CA TYR A 18 -11.12 14.66 -7.45
C TYR A 18 -10.22 13.64 -6.76
N ILE A 19 -10.46 12.36 -7.04
CA ILE A 19 -9.54 11.28 -6.68
C ILE A 19 -8.48 11.17 -7.78
N CYS A 20 -7.29 11.67 -7.50
CA CYS A 20 -6.16 11.57 -8.40
C CYS A 20 -5.42 10.25 -8.19
N SER A 21 -5.18 9.50 -9.27
CA SER A 21 -4.29 8.33 -9.27
C SER A 21 -3.27 8.45 -10.40
N TYR A 22 -2.11 7.84 -10.22
CA TYR A 22 -1.02 7.86 -11.19
C TYR A 22 -0.80 6.45 -11.74
N THR A 23 -0.50 6.38 -13.04
CA THR A 23 -0.05 5.17 -13.73
C THR A 23 1.25 5.49 -14.45
N PRO A 24 2.30 4.65 -14.34
CA PRO A 24 3.60 4.98 -14.90
C PRO A 24 3.60 5.04 -16.44
N THR A 25 2.70 4.29 -17.10
CA THR A 25 2.54 4.29 -18.55
C THR A 25 1.08 4.06 -18.96
N LEU A 26 0.73 4.42 -20.20
CA LEU A 26 -0.56 4.08 -20.80
C LEU A 26 -0.75 2.56 -20.92
N SER A 27 0.32 1.83 -21.26
CA SER A 27 0.28 0.37 -21.35
C SER A 27 -0.06 -0.29 -20.01
N ALA A 28 0.49 0.21 -18.90
CA ALA A 28 0.14 -0.27 -17.56
C ALA A 28 -1.33 -0.02 -17.21
N LEU A 29 -1.90 1.12 -17.65
CA LEU A 29 -3.31 1.43 -17.46
C LEU A 29 -4.24 0.53 -18.29
N ILE A 30 -3.87 0.23 -19.54
CA ILE A 30 -4.64 -0.68 -20.40
C ILE A 30 -4.64 -2.08 -19.76
N GLN A 31 -3.48 -2.59 -19.38
CA GLN A 31 -3.34 -3.90 -18.74
C GLN A 31 -4.10 -4.01 -17.41
N SER A 32 -4.18 -2.92 -16.62
CA SER A 32 -4.91 -2.94 -15.36
C SER A 32 -6.43 -2.97 -15.55
N ARG A 33 -6.95 -2.43 -16.67
CA ARG A 33 -8.37 -2.48 -17.05
C ARG A 33 -8.79 -3.82 -17.64
N ASP A 34 -7.90 -4.45 -18.40
CA ASP A 34 -8.16 -5.76 -19.00
C ASP A 34 -8.18 -6.89 -17.97
N ARG A 35 -7.66 -6.64 -16.77
CA ARG A 35 -7.83 -7.55 -15.63
C ARG A 35 -9.29 -7.48 -15.18
N ASP A 36 -10.10 -8.40 -15.70
CA ASP A 36 -11.37 -8.76 -15.09
C ASP A 36 -11.07 -9.12 -13.62
N PHE A 37 -11.45 -8.24 -12.69
CA PHE A 37 -11.63 -8.59 -11.27
C PHE A 37 -12.88 -9.47 -11.15
N GLY A 38 -13.00 -10.47 -12.04
CA GLY A 38 -14.21 -11.18 -12.38
C GLY A 38 -14.88 -11.65 -11.10
N SER A 39 -16.09 -11.13 -10.86
CA SER A 39 -17.12 -11.70 -10.00
C SER A 39 -16.58 -12.60 -8.87
N ARG A 40 -15.71 -12.08 -7.99
CA ARG A 40 -15.29 -12.80 -6.78
C ARG A 40 -16.38 -12.67 -5.72
N SER A 41 -17.57 -13.17 -6.05
CA SER A 41 -18.79 -13.03 -5.26
C SER A 41 -18.80 -13.80 -3.93
N SER A 42 -17.68 -14.41 -3.50
CA SER A 42 -17.65 -15.11 -2.19
C SER A 42 -16.27 -15.36 -1.57
N ILE A 43 -15.19 -14.74 -2.05
CA ILE A 43 -13.86 -14.98 -1.44
C ILE A 43 -13.72 -14.01 -0.27
N ARG A 44 -13.63 -14.53 0.96
CA ARG A 44 -13.23 -13.72 2.12
C ARG A 44 -11.96 -12.95 1.74
N LEU A 45 -11.99 -11.64 1.92
CA LEU A 45 -10.83 -10.80 1.63
C LEU A 45 -9.67 -11.27 2.51
N SER A 46 -8.49 -11.40 1.92
CA SER A 46 -7.27 -11.76 2.65
C SER A 46 -6.25 -10.63 2.53
N LEU A 47 -5.62 -10.32 3.65
CA LEU A 47 -4.67 -9.23 3.82
C LEU A 47 -3.32 -9.78 4.29
N LEU A 48 -2.25 -9.40 3.58
CA LEU A 48 -0.89 -9.58 4.03
C LEU A 48 -0.44 -8.34 4.79
N LEU A 49 -0.09 -8.49 6.06
CA LEU A 49 0.54 -7.43 6.85
C LEU A 49 2.05 -7.65 6.82
N VAL A 50 2.80 -6.66 6.33
CA VAL A 50 4.26 -6.64 6.38
C VAL A 50 4.67 -5.49 7.29
N ALA A 51 5.27 -5.81 8.44
CA ALA A 51 5.59 -4.80 9.45
C ALA A 51 7.03 -4.95 9.95
N GLN A 52 7.71 -3.83 10.15
CA GLN A 52 9.02 -3.80 10.77
C GLN A 52 8.97 -2.97 12.05
N SER A 53 9.13 -3.62 13.19
CA SER A 53 9.27 -2.92 14.46
C SER A 53 10.65 -2.30 14.52
N HIS A 54 10.72 -0.96 14.45
CA HIS A 54 11.97 -0.21 14.58
C HIS A 54 11.78 0.95 15.58
N PRO A 55 12.79 1.32 16.39
CA PRO A 55 12.65 2.43 17.34
C PRO A 55 12.24 3.77 16.72
N SER A 56 12.58 3.99 15.45
CA SER A 56 12.16 5.19 14.69
C SER A 56 10.75 5.11 14.10
N LEU A 57 10.06 3.99 14.25
CA LEU A 57 8.68 3.75 13.81
C LEU A 57 7.79 3.36 15.02
N PRO A 58 7.58 4.27 15.98
CA PRO A 58 6.90 3.95 17.24
C PRO A 58 5.41 3.58 17.07
N THR A 59 4.78 3.95 15.95
CA THR A 59 3.36 3.71 15.69
C THR A 59 3.07 2.33 15.11
N VAL A 60 4.07 1.63 14.57
CA VAL A 60 3.90 0.34 13.89
C VAL A 60 3.28 -0.71 14.81
N GLY A 61 3.59 -0.67 16.11
CA GLY A 61 2.96 -1.57 17.08
C GLY A 61 1.43 -1.40 17.16
N GLY A 62 0.94 -0.16 17.08
CA GLY A 62 -0.49 0.14 17.05
C GLY A 62 -1.15 -0.26 15.71
N GLU A 63 -0.43 -0.07 14.60
CA GLU A 63 -0.87 -0.49 13.26
C GLU A 63 -1.04 -2.02 13.18
N ILE A 64 -0.06 -2.78 13.71
CA ILE A 64 -0.14 -4.24 13.80
C ILE A 64 -1.39 -4.66 14.56
N GLN A 65 -1.63 -4.08 15.75
CA GLN A 65 -2.80 -4.42 16.56
C GLN A 65 -4.12 -4.10 15.84
N ALA A 66 -4.21 -2.91 15.24
CA ALA A 66 -5.40 -2.50 14.50
C ALA A 66 -5.72 -3.46 13.34
N ILE A 67 -4.71 -3.85 12.56
CA ILE A 67 -4.89 -4.73 11.40
C ILE A 67 -5.22 -6.16 11.84
N GLN A 68 -4.56 -6.68 12.88
CA GLN A 68 -4.85 -8.01 13.41
C GLN A 68 -6.25 -8.11 14.05
N SER A 69 -6.86 -6.99 14.42
CA SER A 69 -8.24 -6.94 14.94
C SER A 69 -9.34 -6.94 13.88
N LEU A 70 -8.98 -6.88 12.60
CA LEU A 70 -9.96 -6.90 11.51
C LEU A 70 -10.64 -8.28 11.42
N ASP A 71 -11.95 -8.29 11.15
CA ASP A 71 -12.72 -9.52 10.88
C ASP A 71 -12.47 -10.03 9.44
N THR A 72 -11.21 -10.31 9.13
CA THR A 72 -10.73 -10.74 7.82
C THR A 72 -9.54 -11.69 7.98
N GLU A 73 -9.20 -12.45 6.95
CA GLU A 73 -8.01 -13.30 6.99
C GLU A 73 -6.75 -12.42 6.91
N VAL A 74 -5.93 -12.44 7.96
CA VAL A 74 -4.68 -11.65 8.04
C VAL A 74 -3.49 -12.58 8.22
N THR A 75 -2.58 -12.57 7.25
CA THR A 75 -1.24 -13.17 7.41
C THR A 75 -0.25 -12.08 7.78
N SER A 76 0.46 -12.23 8.89
CA SER A 76 1.42 -11.23 9.38
C SER A 76 2.86 -11.68 9.21
N LEU A 77 3.67 -10.88 8.52
CA LEU A 77 5.12 -10.99 8.43
C LEU A 77 5.72 -9.82 9.21
N ILE A 78 6.28 -10.10 10.39
CA ILE A 78 6.77 -9.06 11.32
C ILE A 78 8.28 -9.21 11.53
N SER A 79 8.99 -8.09 11.43
CA SER A 79 10.44 -7.98 11.66
C SER A 79 11.21 -9.05 10.86
N GLU A 80 11.86 -10.02 11.50
CA GLU A 80 12.68 -11.03 10.82
C GLU A 80 11.90 -11.94 9.87
N ALA A 81 10.58 -12.09 10.07
CA ALA A 81 9.72 -12.85 9.18
C ALA A 81 9.42 -12.12 7.86
N ALA A 82 9.56 -10.78 7.83
CA ALA A 82 9.32 -9.95 6.66
C ALA A 82 10.51 -9.99 5.70
N THR A 83 10.84 -11.16 5.15
CA THR A 83 11.89 -11.30 4.12
C THR A 83 11.31 -11.01 2.73
N PRO A 84 12.12 -10.53 1.77
CA PRO A 84 11.68 -10.34 0.37
C PRO A 84 10.99 -11.55 -0.24
N ALA A 85 11.54 -12.75 -0.01
CA ALA A 85 10.98 -13.99 -0.52
C ALA A 85 9.59 -14.28 0.06
N ALA A 86 9.41 -14.13 1.37
CA ALA A 86 8.13 -14.34 2.04
C ALA A 86 7.08 -13.30 1.62
N VAL A 87 7.48 -12.04 1.46
CA VAL A 87 6.59 -10.96 1.02
C VAL A 87 6.12 -11.19 -0.43
N VAL A 88 7.03 -11.50 -1.35
CA VAL A 88 6.70 -11.77 -2.76
C VAL A 88 5.83 -13.02 -2.90
N ASP A 89 6.06 -14.05 -2.09
CA ASP A 89 5.18 -15.22 -2.06
C ASP A 89 3.78 -14.85 -1.52
N GLY A 90 3.72 -14.02 -0.47
CA GLY A 90 2.48 -13.51 0.10
C GLY A 90 1.60 -12.76 -0.91
N PHE A 91 2.19 -11.99 -1.83
CA PHE A 91 1.46 -11.27 -2.90
C PHE A 91 0.63 -12.18 -3.81
N ARG A 92 1.03 -13.45 -3.96
CA ARG A 92 0.32 -14.41 -4.82
C ARG A 92 -0.94 -14.96 -4.15
N HIS A 93 -0.98 -14.92 -2.83
CA HIS A 93 -2.02 -15.54 -2.01
C HIS A 93 -3.01 -14.54 -1.42
N HIS A 94 -2.65 -13.26 -1.36
CA HIS A 94 -3.46 -12.21 -0.73
C HIS A 94 -3.94 -11.16 -1.74
N GLN A 95 -5.12 -10.62 -1.51
CA GLN A 95 -5.70 -9.58 -2.38
C GLN A 95 -5.21 -8.19 -2.01
N PHE A 96 -4.94 -7.99 -0.72
CA PHE A 96 -4.43 -6.74 -0.17
C PHE A 96 -3.11 -6.98 0.54
N VAL A 97 -2.26 -5.97 0.50
CA VAL A 97 -1.06 -5.91 1.33
C VAL A 97 -1.02 -4.56 2.04
N HIS A 98 -0.67 -4.59 3.32
CA HIS A 98 -0.37 -3.40 4.11
C HIS A 98 1.09 -3.43 4.54
N PHE A 99 1.82 -2.37 4.20
CA PHE A 99 3.21 -2.18 4.60
C PHE A 99 3.29 -1.15 5.73
N ALA A 100 3.84 -1.60 6.86
CA ALA A 100 4.16 -0.80 8.05
C ALA A 100 5.68 -0.88 8.30
N CYS A 101 6.46 -0.31 7.38
CA CYS A 101 7.93 -0.37 7.35
C CYS A 101 8.55 0.91 6.77
N HIS A 102 9.88 0.97 6.71
CA HIS A 102 10.57 2.06 6.02
C HIS A 102 10.45 1.88 4.51
N GLY A 103 10.36 3.00 3.80
CA GLY A 103 10.51 3.07 2.35
C GLY A 103 11.69 3.97 2.00
N THR A 104 12.37 3.65 0.91
CA THR A 104 13.44 4.47 0.35
C THR A 104 12.97 5.13 -0.93
N LEU A 105 13.24 6.41 -1.06
CA LEU A 105 12.99 7.18 -2.27
C LEU A 105 14.09 8.24 -2.42
N GLU A 106 15.06 7.96 -3.28
CA GLU A 106 16.07 8.94 -3.68
C GLU A 106 15.65 9.63 -4.97
N THR A 107 15.57 10.96 -4.95
CA THR A 107 15.07 11.74 -6.10
C THR A 107 15.97 11.64 -7.32
N SER A 108 17.28 11.44 -7.14
CA SER A 108 18.25 11.21 -8.21
C SER A 108 18.20 9.79 -8.78
N LYS A 109 17.58 8.85 -8.06
CA LYS A 109 17.52 7.42 -8.39
C LYS A 109 16.11 6.88 -8.17
N SER A 110 15.12 7.52 -8.77
CA SER A 110 13.71 7.19 -8.51
C SER A 110 13.33 5.76 -8.89
N PHE A 111 14.11 5.09 -9.76
CA PHE A 111 13.92 3.69 -10.13
C PHE A 111 14.47 2.70 -9.09
N GLU A 112 15.21 3.16 -8.08
CA GLU A 112 15.72 2.35 -6.97
C GLU A 112 14.87 2.50 -5.70
N ALA A 113 13.70 3.16 -5.80
CA ALA A 113 12.77 3.27 -4.69
C ALA A 113 12.22 1.89 -4.30
N GLY A 114 12.09 1.64 -3.00
CA GLY A 114 11.65 0.34 -2.50
C GLY A 114 11.19 0.37 -1.05
N PHE A 115 10.77 -0.79 -0.56
CA PHE A 115 10.45 -1.00 0.85
C PHE A 115 11.58 -1.76 1.53
N GLU A 116 12.07 -1.24 2.64
CA GLU A 116 13.08 -1.91 3.44
C GLU A 116 12.44 -3.10 4.16
N LEU A 117 12.96 -4.30 3.87
CA LEU A 117 12.52 -5.56 4.47
C LEU A 117 13.67 -6.19 5.26
N HIS A 118 13.41 -7.32 5.93
CA HIS A 118 14.47 -8.01 6.65
C HIS A 118 15.51 -8.56 5.68
N GLY A 119 16.74 -8.07 5.83
CA GLY A 119 17.91 -8.52 5.07
C GLY A 119 18.10 -7.87 3.69
N ALA A 120 17.07 -7.27 3.09
CA ALA A 120 17.15 -6.54 1.81
C ALA A 120 15.86 -5.73 1.55
N SER A 121 15.85 -4.91 0.49
CA SER A 121 14.68 -4.18 0.01
C SER A 121 13.91 -4.93 -1.09
N VAL A 122 12.63 -4.58 -1.29
CA VAL A 122 11.78 -5.00 -2.44
C VAL A 122 11.21 -3.84 -3.24
#